data_AF-A0A845UAZ7-F1
#
_entry.id   AF-A0A845UAZ7-F1
#
_cell.length_a   1.000
_cell.length_b   1.000
_cell.length_c   1.000
_cell.angle_alpha   90.00
_cell.angle_beta   90.00
_cell.angle_gamma   90.00
#
_symmetry.space_group_name_H-M   'P 1'
#
loop_
_entity.id
_entity.type
_entity.pdbx_description
1 polymer ?
#
loop_
_entity_poly.entity_id
_entity_poly.type
_entity_poly.pdbx_seq_one_letter_code
_entity_poly.pdbx_strand_id
1 'polypeptide(L)'
;MTPQEETRRIGQVLLQRGFISPEQLERAVMRQSVDGERLGKLLIADGLVGERDLAYTLSHQARLRHEDRRAKSARMLGGIVEKLRADLDKQVLELLKEWQQRVPRIPDREGGGERKRREAALRQSMDFPRALAIAQEAVETAKRKGDLGRLRRWLSVLQQVEKDFVVFRQALAGASLYPAQEWAARWQLLQDCGRDVQRAAV
;
A
#
# COMPACT_ATOMS: atom_id res chain seq x y z
N MET A 1 3.64 -6.78 23.72
CA MET A 1 4.38 -5.79 24.53
C MET A 1 3.89 -5.95 25.96
N THR A 2 4.80 -6.21 26.89
CA THR A 2 4.45 -6.41 28.30
C THR A 2 4.39 -5.04 29.02
N PRO A 3 3.64 -4.92 30.15
CA PRO A 3 3.58 -3.69 30.96
C PRO A 3 4.96 -3.17 31.42
N GLN A 4 5.96 -4.07 31.52
CA GLN A 4 7.34 -3.75 31.88
C GLN A 4 8.11 -2.97 30.80
N GLU A 5 7.84 -3.22 29.50
CA GLU A 5 8.50 -2.51 28.40
C GLU A 5 8.03 -1.05 28.29
N GLU A 6 6.75 -0.79 28.59
CA GLU A 6 6.19 0.57 28.55
C GLU A 6 6.76 1.44 29.67
N THR A 7 6.94 0.82 30.83
CA THR A 7 7.48 1.40 32.05
C THR A 7 8.94 1.80 31.89
N ARG A 8 9.79 0.89 31.37
CA ARG A 8 11.20 1.18 31.07
C ARG A 8 11.37 2.35 30.10
N ARG A 9 10.45 2.50 29.13
CA ARG A 9 10.49 3.60 28.16
C ARG A 9 10.11 4.95 28.76
N ILE A 10 9.14 5.03 29.68
CA ILE A 10 8.79 6.30 30.34
C ILE A 10 9.96 6.81 31.18
N GLY A 11 10.58 5.91 31.95
CA GLY A 11 11.78 6.23 32.71
C GLY A 11 12.92 6.76 31.84
N GLN A 12 13.18 6.09 30.70
CA GLN A 12 14.20 6.55 29.74
C GLN A 12 13.89 7.90 29.11
N VAL A 13 12.62 8.19 28.78
CA VAL A 13 12.24 9.50 28.22
C VAL A 13 12.37 10.62 29.26
N LEU A 14 11.97 10.36 30.51
CA LEU A 14 12.14 11.31 31.60
C LEU A 14 13.63 11.59 31.88
N LEU A 15 14.46 10.55 31.81
CA LEU A 15 15.91 10.64 31.95
C LEU A 15 16.56 11.44 30.81
N GLN A 16 16.21 11.15 29.54
CA GLN A 16 16.72 11.89 28.39
C GLN A 16 16.34 13.37 28.39
N ARG A 17 15.18 13.71 28.96
CA ARG A 17 14.73 15.10 29.11
C ARG A 17 15.32 15.80 30.34
N GLY A 18 16.09 15.10 31.17
CA GLY A 18 16.71 15.65 32.37
C GLY A 18 15.75 15.82 33.54
N PHE A 19 14.56 15.23 33.51
CA PHE A 19 13.61 15.29 34.63
C PHE A 19 14.03 14.40 35.79
N ILE A 20 14.75 13.30 35.51
CA ILE A 20 15.25 12.37 36.52
C ILE A 20 16.68 11.94 36.19
N SER A 21 17.49 11.67 37.21
CA SER A 21 18.83 11.10 37.06
C SER A 21 18.78 9.56 36.88
N PRO A 22 19.86 8.93 36.38
CA PRO A 22 19.96 7.47 36.32
C PRO A 22 19.69 6.79 37.66
N GLU A 23 20.23 7.35 38.74
CA GLU A 23 20.12 6.82 40.09
C GLU A 23 18.67 6.95 40.62
N GLN A 24 17.99 8.06 40.29
CA GLN A 24 16.59 8.27 40.63
C GLN A 24 15.67 7.30 39.87
N LEU A 25 15.97 7.04 38.59
CA LEU A 25 15.25 6.06 37.80
C LEU A 25 15.43 4.63 38.36
N GLU A 26 16.66 4.23 38.70
CA GLU A 26 16.93 2.92 39.29
C GLU A 26 16.19 2.71 40.61
N ARG A 27 16.20 3.70 41.50
CA ARG A 27 15.46 3.66 42.77
C ARG A 27 13.96 3.51 42.56
N ALA A 28 13.40 4.29 41.62
CA ALA A 28 11.98 4.25 41.31
C ALA A 28 11.57 2.89 40.70
N VAL A 29 12.40 2.29 39.85
CA VAL A 29 12.17 0.95 39.26
C VAL A 29 12.26 -0.15 40.33
N MET A 30 13.23 -0.07 41.25
CA MET A 30 13.32 -1.03 42.34
C MET A 30 12.07 -0.98 43.22
N ARG A 31 11.63 0.21 43.65
CA ARG A 31 10.38 0.37 44.40
C ARG A 31 9.16 -0.13 43.65
N GLN A 32 9.07 0.13 42.35
CA GLN A 32 7.98 -0.36 41.53
C GLN A 32 7.86 -1.89 41.54
N SER A 33 8.99 -2.59 41.55
CA SER A 33 9.01 -4.06 41.59
C SER A 33 8.53 -4.64 42.92
N VAL A 34 8.63 -3.87 44.00
CA VAL A 34 8.19 -4.25 45.35
C VAL A 34 6.73 -3.84 45.59
N ASP A 35 6.36 -2.61 45.24
CA ASP A 35 5.06 -2.03 45.56
C ASP A 35 3.97 -2.37 44.53
N GLY A 36 4.34 -2.79 43.31
CA GLY A 36 3.41 -3.08 42.22
C GLY A 36 2.73 -1.85 41.60
N GLU A 37 3.03 -0.64 42.08
CA GLU A 37 2.49 0.62 41.57
C GLU A 37 3.03 0.99 40.18
N ARG A 38 2.44 2.00 39.54
CA ARG A 38 2.97 2.52 38.26
C ARG A 38 4.17 3.41 38.53
N LEU A 39 5.28 3.21 37.81
CA LEU A 39 6.50 4.04 37.91
C LEU A 39 6.21 5.55 37.87
N GLY A 40 5.30 5.98 36.99
CA GLY A 40 4.91 7.39 36.90
C GLY A 40 4.26 7.95 38.18
N LYS A 41 3.46 7.14 38.90
CA LYS A 41 2.90 7.55 40.20
C LYS A 41 3.97 7.64 41.27
N LEU A 42 4.91 6.69 41.30
CA LEU A 42 6.04 6.71 42.23
C LEU A 42 6.92 7.95 42.01
N LEU A 43 7.19 8.30 40.75
CA LEU A 43 7.96 9.50 40.40
C LEU A 43 7.26 10.82 40.80
N ILE A 44 5.92 10.86 40.76
CA ILE A 44 5.15 12.01 41.28
C ILE A 44 5.20 12.04 42.81
N ALA A 45 4.98 10.90 43.47
CA ALA A 45 4.98 10.78 44.92
C ALA A 45 6.34 11.18 45.53
N ASP A 46 7.43 10.90 44.82
CA ASP A 46 8.80 11.25 45.21
C ASP A 46 9.16 12.71 44.90
N GLY A 47 8.22 13.49 44.34
CA GLY A 47 8.44 14.90 43.97
C GLY A 47 9.41 15.09 42.81
N LEU A 48 9.76 14.01 42.10
CA LEU A 48 10.77 14.01 41.04
C LEU A 48 10.20 14.53 39.71
N VAL A 49 8.90 14.35 39.47
CA VAL A 49 8.22 14.80 38.24
C VAL A 49 6.85 15.35 38.59
N GLY A 50 6.49 16.51 38.05
CA GLY A 50 5.15 17.07 38.19
C GLY A 50 4.10 16.30 37.37
N GLU A 51 2.85 16.26 37.84
CA GLU A 51 1.75 15.60 37.13
C GLU A 51 1.59 16.10 35.68
N ARG A 52 1.74 17.41 35.46
CA ARG A 52 1.65 18.04 34.14
C ARG A 52 2.77 17.57 33.20
N ASP A 53 4.00 17.49 33.70
CA ASP A 53 5.17 17.08 32.91
C ASP A 53 5.13 15.60 32.57
N LEU A 54 4.65 14.78 33.51
CA LEU A 54 4.39 13.36 33.27
C LEU A 54 3.28 13.19 32.23
N ALA A 55 2.16 13.91 32.35
CA ALA A 55 1.06 13.86 31.38
C ALA A 55 1.50 14.29 29.98
N TYR A 56 2.26 15.38 29.87
CA TYR A 56 2.85 15.82 28.60
C TYR A 56 3.74 14.74 27.99
N THR A 57 4.65 14.16 28.79
CA THR A 57 5.55 13.09 28.36
C THR A 57 4.81 11.85 27.88
N LEU A 58 3.77 11.43 28.61
CA LEU A 58 2.90 10.32 28.23
C LEU A 58 2.14 10.59 26.92
N SER A 59 1.58 11.79 26.76
CA SER A 59 0.86 12.16 25.52
C SER A 59 1.79 12.15 24.31
N HIS A 60 3.02 12.66 24.48
CA HIS A 60 4.02 12.70 23.42
C HIS A 60 4.45 11.28 23.03
N GLN A 61 4.70 10.41 24.01
CA GLN A 61 5.01 9.00 23.77
C GLN A 61 3.85 8.27 23.06
N ALA A 62 2.60 8.51 23.49
CA ALA A 62 1.42 7.92 22.86
C ALA A 62 1.30 8.35 21.40
N ARG A 63 1.57 9.64 21.09
CA ARG A 63 1.59 10.18 19.74
C ARG A 63 2.66 9.51 18.87
N LEU A 64 3.90 9.46 19.34
CA LEU A 64 5.01 8.81 18.62
C LEU A 64 4.71 7.33 18.33
N ARG A 65 4.17 6.59 19.30
CA ARG A 65 3.75 5.18 19.08
C ARG A 65 2.62 5.05 18.08
N HIS A 66 1.69 6.00 18.07
CA HIS A 66 0.59 6.00 17.11
C HIS A 66 1.13 6.28 15.70
N GLU A 67 2.07 7.21 15.55
CA GLU A 67 2.78 7.51 14.31
C GLU A 67 3.59 6.30 13.81
N ASP A 68 4.36 5.65 14.69
CA ASP A 68 5.13 4.43 14.36
C ASP A 68 4.23 3.28 13.90
N ARG A 69 3.12 3.05 14.62
CA ARG A 69 2.14 2.02 14.24
C ARG A 69 1.53 2.34 12.88
N ARG A 70 1.15 3.59 12.65
CA ARG A 70 0.59 4.05 11.37
C ARG A 70 1.59 3.88 10.23
N ALA A 71 2.85 4.26 10.43
CA ALA A 71 3.93 4.09 9.45
C ALA A 71 4.22 2.60 9.15
N LYS A 72 4.21 1.74 10.18
CA LYS A 72 4.32 0.29 10.00
C LYS A 72 3.17 -0.28 9.19
N SER A 73 1.93 0.09 9.53
CA SER A 73 0.73 -0.32 8.77
C SER A 73 0.77 0.18 7.33
N ALA A 74 1.23 1.39 7.08
CA ALA A 74 1.35 1.94 5.72
C ALA A 74 2.39 1.21 4.89
N ARG A 75 3.55 0.87 5.47
CA ARG A 75 4.56 0.03 4.80
C ARG A 75 4.02 -1.35 4.44
N MET A 76 3.32 -2.00 5.37
CA MET A 76 2.72 -3.32 5.14
C MET A 76 1.66 -3.26 4.03
N LEU A 77 0.70 -2.33 4.14
CA LEU A 77 -0.36 -2.19 3.15
C LEU A 77 0.19 -1.80 1.77
N GLY A 78 1.15 -0.88 1.71
CA GLY A 78 1.77 -0.51 0.45
C GLY A 78 2.63 -1.61 -0.15
N GLY A 79 3.19 -2.52 0.65
CA GLY A 79 3.81 -3.74 0.14
C GLY A 79 2.81 -4.67 -0.55
N ILE A 80 1.59 -4.80 0.00
CA ILE A 80 0.51 -5.59 -0.60
C ILE A 80 0.06 -4.95 -1.92
N VAL A 81 -0.17 -3.63 -1.92
CA VAL A 81 -0.56 -2.87 -3.11
C VAL A 81 0.49 -2.99 -4.21
N GLU A 82 1.77 -2.82 -3.88
CA GLU A 82 2.85 -2.90 -4.87
C GLU A 82 2.98 -4.31 -5.44
N LYS A 83 2.84 -5.34 -4.60
CA LYS A 83 2.86 -6.73 -5.07
C LYS A 83 1.74 -6.98 -6.09
N LEU A 84 0.51 -6.58 -5.75
CA LEU A 84 -0.64 -6.74 -6.64
C LEU A 84 -0.46 -5.97 -7.97
N ARG A 85 0.02 -4.73 -7.89
CA ARG A 85 0.36 -3.90 -9.07
C ARG A 85 1.37 -4.61 -9.98
N ALA A 86 2.47 -5.10 -9.40
CA ALA A 86 3.54 -5.76 -10.14
C ALA A 86 3.08 -7.09 -10.77
N ASP A 87 2.28 -7.87 -10.04
CA ASP A 87 1.69 -9.12 -10.55
C ASP A 87 0.74 -8.85 -11.73
N LEU A 88 -0.08 -7.78 -11.66
CA LEU A 88 -0.93 -7.35 -12.77
C LEU A 88 -0.11 -6.89 -13.99
N ASP A 89 0.87 -6.02 -13.76
CA ASP A 89 1.74 -5.46 -14.79
C ASP A 89 2.43 -6.58 -15.59
N LYS A 90 3.01 -7.55 -14.87
CA LYS A 90 3.62 -8.74 -15.48
C LYS A 90 2.63 -9.52 -16.33
N GLN A 91 1.46 -9.87 -15.79
CA GLN A 91 0.48 -10.68 -16.51
C GLN A 91 -0.07 -9.99 -17.76
N VAL A 92 -0.29 -8.68 -17.69
CA VAL A 92 -0.80 -7.89 -18.83
C VAL A 92 0.27 -7.79 -19.91
N LEU A 93 1.54 -7.55 -19.55
CA LEU A 93 2.64 -7.50 -20.51
C LEU A 93 2.87 -8.84 -21.20
N GLU A 94 2.80 -9.95 -20.47
CA GLU A 94 2.88 -11.30 -21.04
C GLU A 94 1.75 -11.55 -22.04
N LEU A 95 0.51 -11.21 -21.67
CA LEU A 95 -0.66 -11.35 -22.54
C LEU A 95 -0.56 -10.49 -23.81
N LEU A 96 -0.18 -9.22 -23.67
CA LEU A 96 -0.04 -8.31 -24.81
C LEU A 96 1.07 -8.80 -25.75
N LYS A 97 2.20 -9.26 -25.21
CA LYS A 97 3.29 -9.82 -26.01
C LYS A 97 2.85 -11.05 -26.79
N GLU A 98 2.11 -11.97 -26.16
CA GLU A 98 1.55 -13.15 -26.83
C GLU A 98 0.68 -12.74 -28.02
N TRP A 99 -0.26 -11.82 -27.81
CA TRP A 99 -1.19 -11.41 -28.86
C TRP A 99 -0.54 -10.55 -29.94
N GLN A 100 0.46 -9.73 -29.62
CA GLN A 100 1.25 -8.99 -30.61
C GLN A 100 1.99 -9.92 -31.57
N GLN A 101 2.44 -11.10 -31.09
CA GLN A 101 3.07 -12.12 -31.93
C GLN A 101 2.05 -12.94 -32.74
N ARG A 102 0.83 -13.10 -32.19
CA ARG A 102 -0.23 -13.89 -32.81
C ARG A 102 -0.98 -13.13 -33.91
N VAL A 103 -1.28 -11.85 -33.70
CA VAL A 103 -2.11 -11.03 -34.62
C VAL A 103 -1.60 -11.01 -36.07
N PRO A 104 -0.29 -10.85 -36.36
CA PRO A 104 0.21 -10.86 -37.74
C PRO A 104 -0.06 -12.18 -38.49
N ARG A 105 -0.26 -13.28 -37.77
CA ARG A 105 -0.53 -14.62 -38.33
C ARG A 105 -2.01 -14.89 -38.56
N ILE A 106 -2.91 -14.01 -38.09
CA ILE A 106 -4.35 -14.14 -38.28
C ILE A 106 -4.71 -13.60 -39.69
N PRO A 107 -5.37 -14.40 -40.55
CA PRO A 107 -5.75 -13.95 -41.88
C PRO A 107 -6.91 -12.95 -41.82
N ASP A 108 -6.97 -12.00 -42.76
CA ASP A 108 -8.14 -11.13 -42.91
C ASP A 108 -9.25 -11.90 -43.66
N ARG A 109 -10.52 -11.81 -43.23
CA ARG A 109 -11.66 -12.56 -43.84
C ARG A 109 -12.80 -11.68 -44.36
N GLU A 110 -13.08 -10.55 -43.72
CA GLU A 110 -14.29 -9.74 -43.88
C GLU A 110 -13.99 -8.33 -44.40
N GLY A 111 -13.28 -8.25 -45.53
CA GLY A 111 -12.87 -6.97 -46.13
C GLY A 111 -11.64 -6.39 -45.45
N GLY A 112 -10.60 -6.10 -46.25
CA GLY A 112 -9.25 -5.83 -45.76
C GLY A 112 -9.13 -4.78 -44.64
N GLY A 113 -8.09 -4.92 -43.82
CA GLY A 113 -7.78 -3.98 -42.74
C GLY A 113 -8.14 -4.48 -41.34
N GLU A 114 -8.62 -5.73 -41.22
CA GLU A 114 -8.86 -6.34 -39.90
C GLU A 114 -7.59 -6.44 -39.07
N ARG A 115 -6.45 -6.84 -39.68
CA ARG A 115 -5.15 -6.84 -39.00
C ARG A 115 -4.85 -5.48 -38.39
N LYS A 116 -5.00 -4.39 -39.15
CA LYS A 116 -4.74 -3.03 -38.67
C LYS A 116 -5.63 -2.69 -37.47
N ARG A 117 -6.89 -3.13 -37.45
CA ARG A 117 -7.80 -2.96 -36.29
C ARG A 117 -7.31 -3.73 -35.07
N ARG A 118 -6.92 -5.00 -35.25
CA ARG A 118 -6.40 -5.84 -34.15
C ARG A 118 -5.13 -5.22 -33.55
N GLU A 119 -4.20 -4.78 -34.40
CA GLU A 119 -2.97 -4.09 -33.97
C GLU A 119 -3.26 -2.77 -33.26
N ALA A 120 -4.23 -1.98 -33.75
CA ALA A 120 -4.65 -0.74 -33.10
C ALA A 120 -5.23 -0.99 -31.70
N ALA A 121 -6.03 -2.05 -31.52
CA ALA A 121 -6.59 -2.43 -30.23
C ALA A 121 -5.50 -2.83 -29.23
N LEU A 122 -4.52 -3.64 -29.67
CA LEU A 122 -3.36 -4.00 -28.85
C LEU A 122 -2.51 -2.78 -28.48
N ARG A 123 -2.32 -1.84 -29.42
CA ARG A 123 -1.55 -0.62 -29.17
C ARG A 123 -2.22 0.25 -28.10
N GLN A 124 -3.53 0.45 -28.19
CA GLN A 124 -4.26 1.22 -27.18
C GLN A 124 -4.28 0.51 -25.82
N SER A 125 -4.28 -0.83 -25.81
CA SER A 125 -4.21 -1.61 -24.58
C SER A 125 -2.89 -1.42 -23.81
N MET A 126 -1.83 -0.91 -24.45
CA MET A 126 -0.57 -0.54 -23.77
C MET A 126 -0.74 0.60 -22.75
N ASP A 127 -1.85 1.34 -22.79
CA ASP A 127 -2.12 2.40 -21.82
C ASP A 127 -2.32 1.87 -20.40
N PHE A 128 -2.73 0.60 -20.25
CA PHE A 128 -2.90 -0.02 -18.94
C PHE A 128 -1.57 -0.34 -18.23
N PRO A 129 -0.60 -1.06 -18.84
CA PRO A 129 0.75 -1.18 -18.27
C PRO A 129 1.42 0.17 -17.97
N ARG A 130 1.23 1.16 -18.85
CA ARG A 130 1.73 2.53 -18.60
C ARG A 130 1.11 3.15 -17.36
N ALA A 131 -0.20 3.02 -17.17
CA ALA A 131 -0.90 3.47 -15.98
C ALA A 131 -0.38 2.76 -14.72
N LEU A 132 -0.15 1.44 -14.78
CA LEU A 132 0.44 0.68 -13.69
C LEU A 132 1.86 1.13 -13.35
N ALA A 133 2.68 1.47 -14.35
CA ALA A 133 4.03 2.00 -14.13
C ALA A 133 4.00 3.37 -13.45
N ILE A 134 3.09 4.26 -13.86
CA ILE A 134 2.89 5.57 -13.20
C ILE A 134 2.37 5.38 -11.75
N ALA A 135 1.47 4.41 -11.54
CA ALA A 135 0.93 4.10 -10.23
C ALA A 135 2.00 3.68 -9.21
N GLN A 136 3.09 3.05 -9.65
CA GLN A 136 4.19 2.63 -8.78
C GLN A 136 4.74 3.80 -7.94
N GLU A 137 5.03 4.94 -8.57
CA GLU A 137 5.57 6.11 -7.85
C GLU A 137 4.52 6.73 -6.90
N ALA A 138 3.25 6.71 -7.29
CA ALA A 138 2.15 7.18 -6.44
C ALA A 138 1.99 6.31 -5.18
N VAL A 139 2.11 4.98 -5.33
CA VAL A 139 2.07 4.01 -4.22
C VAL A 139 3.28 4.20 -3.30
N GLU A 140 4.49 4.33 -3.85
CA GLU A 140 5.70 4.60 -3.06
C GLU A 140 5.62 5.93 -2.31
N THR A 141 5.08 6.97 -2.95
CA THR A 141 4.84 8.25 -2.28
C THR A 141 3.85 8.12 -1.12
N ALA A 142 2.76 7.37 -1.30
CA ALA A 142 1.78 7.12 -0.23
C ALA A 142 2.38 6.28 0.93
N LYS A 143 3.26 5.32 0.62
CA LYS A 143 4.04 4.55 1.61
C LYS A 143 4.94 5.46 2.45
N ARG A 144 5.73 6.32 1.79
CA ARG A 144 6.63 7.27 2.46
C ARG A 144 5.88 8.25 3.35
N LYS A 145 4.71 8.73 2.91
CA LYS A 145 3.86 9.68 3.65
C LYS A 145 3.01 9.02 4.76
N GLY A 146 2.96 7.69 4.87
CA GLY A 146 2.10 7.01 5.83
C GLY A 146 0.59 7.18 5.54
N ASP A 147 0.22 7.40 4.28
CA ASP A 147 -1.16 7.67 3.87
C ASP A 147 -1.94 6.36 3.65
N LEU A 148 -2.47 5.83 4.76
CA LEU A 148 -3.32 4.64 4.77
C LEU A 148 -4.60 4.81 3.91
N GLY A 149 -5.13 6.03 3.80
CA GLY A 149 -6.34 6.28 3.02
C GLY A 149 -6.09 6.08 1.54
N ARG A 150 -5.03 6.70 1.01
CA ARG A 150 -4.59 6.50 -0.39
C ARG A 150 -4.26 5.04 -0.67
N LEU A 151 -3.52 4.38 0.22
CA LEU A 151 -3.14 2.98 0.03
C LEU A 151 -4.36 2.03 0.01
N ARG A 152 -5.39 2.28 0.83
CA ARG A 152 -6.63 1.48 0.80
C ARG A 152 -7.42 1.70 -0.49
N ARG A 153 -7.48 2.93 -0.99
CA ARG A 153 -8.12 3.23 -2.29
C ARG A 153 -7.40 2.49 -3.42
N TRP A 154 -6.07 2.57 -3.43
CA TRP A 154 -5.25 1.82 -4.39
C TRP A 154 -5.50 0.32 -4.35
N LEU A 155 -5.52 -0.27 -3.14
CA LEU A 155 -5.81 -1.69 -2.99
C LEU A 155 -7.18 -2.06 -3.59
N SER A 156 -8.21 -1.28 -3.27
CA SER A 156 -9.57 -1.52 -3.76
C SER A 156 -9.65 -1.45 -5.29
N VAL A 157 -9.01 -0.45 -5.90
CA VAL A 157 -9.00 -0.28 -7.36
C VAL A 157 -8.25 -1.43 -8.03
N LEU A 158 -7.04 -1.76 -7.54
CA LEU A 158 -6.25 -2.84 -8.13
C LEU A 158 -6.91 -4.21 -7.96
N GLN A 159 -7.60 -4.47 -6.84
CA GLN A 159 -8.36 -5.71 -6.65
C GLN A 159 -9.55 -5.81 -7.61
N GLN A 160 -10.22 -4.69 -7.91
CA GLN A 160 -11.30 -4.68 -8.88
C GLN A 160 -10.75 -4.92 -10.29
N VAL A 161 -9.69 -4.20 -10.66
CA VAL A 161 -8.97 -4.37 -11.93
C VAL A 161 -8.46 -5.81 -12.11
N GLU A 162 -7.94 -6.44 -11.06
CA GLU A 162 -7.52 -7.84 -11.10
C GLU A 162 -8.67 -8.78 -11.44
N LYS A 163 -9.83 -8.61 -10.79
CA LYS A 163 -11.03 -9.40 -11.09
C LYS A 163 -11.46 -9.23 -12.54
N ASP A 164 -11.54 -7.98 -12.99
CA ASP A 164 -11.96 -7.65 -14.36
C ASP A 164 -10.97 -8.21 -15.40
N PHE A 165 -9.67 -8.15 -15.10
CA PHE A 165 -8.62 -8.73 -15.94
C PHE A 165 -8.70 -10.27 -16.03
N VAL A 166 -8.99 -10.96 -14.91
CA VAL A 166 -9.19 -12.41 -14.91
C VAL A 166 -10.40 -12.80 -15.78
N VAL A 167 -11.53 -12.10 -15.62
CA VAL A 167 -12.74 -12.32 -16.43
C VAL A 167 -12.45 -12.07 -17.91
N PHE A 168 -11.72 -11.00 -18.22
CA PHE A 168 -11.29 -10.70 -19.59
C PHE A 168 -10.44 -11.81 -20.20
N ARG A 169 -9.43 -12.29 -19.48
CA ARG A 169 -8.57 -13.38 -19.95
C ARG A 169 -9.37 -14.64 -20.27
N GLN A 170 -10.32 -14.99 -19.42
CA GLN A 170 -11.20 -16.14 -19.64
C GLN A 170 -12.08 -15.93 -20.89
N ALA A 171 -12.69 -14.75 -21.01
CA ALA A 171 -13.50 -14.39 -22.17
C ALA A 171 -12.69 -14.41 -23.48
N LEU A 172 -11.43 -13.96 -23.44
CA LEU A 172 -10.56 -13.91 -24.61
C LEU A 172 -10.10 -15.29 -25.08
N ALA A 173 -9.88 -16.24 -24.16
CA ALA A 173 -9.39 -17.58 -24.49
C ALA A 173 -10.35 -18.41 -25.37
N GLY A 174 -11.65 -18.22 -25.19
CA GLY A 174 -12.70 -18.90 -25.97
C GLY A 174 -13.36 -18.06 -27.06
N ALA A 175 -12.95 -16.78 -27.23
CA ALA A 175 -13.62 -15.88 -28.16
C ALA A 175 -13.27 -16.16 -29.62
N SER A 176 -14.24 -15.95 -30.50
CA SER A 176 -14.01 -15.89 -31.95
C SER A 176 -13.06 -14.73 -32.29
N LEU A 177 -12.15 -14.97 -33.26
CA LEU A 177 -11.26 -13.94 -33.81
C LEU A 177 -11.96 -13.02 -34.82
N TYR A 178 -13.19 -13.36 -35.18
CA TYR A 178 -14.05 -12.67 -36.14
C TYR A 178 -15.47 -12.49 -35.57
N PRO A 179 -16.16 -11.40 -35.88
CA PRO A 179 -15.67 -10.26 -36.67
C PRO A 179 -14.59 -9.48 -35.92
N ALA A 180 -13.63 -8.91 -36.66
CA ALA A 180 -12.45 -8.26 -36.06
C ALA A 180 -12.83 -7.07 -35.15
N GLN A 181 -13.97 -6.43 -35.42
CA GLN A 181 -14.53 -5.36 -34.60
C GLN A 181 -14.92 -5.84 -33.21
N GLU A 182 -15.63 -6.98 -33.10
CA GLU A 182 -16.01 -7.52 -31.80
C GLU A 182 -14.79 -8.00 -31.02
N TRP A 183 -13.80 -8.60 -31.70
CA TRP A 183 -12.54 -8.96 -31.05
C TRP A 183 -11.86 -7.70 -30.49
N ALA A 184 -11.73 -6.63 -31.29
CA ALA A 184 -11.13 -5.37 -30.87
C ALA A 184 -11.90 -4.71 -29.71
N ALA A 185 -13.24 -4.79 -29.71
CA ALA A 185 -14.07 -4.24 -28.64
C ALA A 185 -13.80 -4.88 -27.27
N ARG A 186 -13.44 -6.17 -27.22
CA ARG A 186 -13.08 -6.85 -25.96
C ARG A 186 -11.84 -6.25 -25.29
N TRP A 187 -10.89 -5.76 -26.10
CA TRP A 187 -9.67 -5.10 -25.60
C TRP A 187 -9.92 -3.72 -25.01
N GLN A 188 -11.11 -3.13 -25.23
CA GLN A 188 -11.50 -1.87 -24.62
C GLN A 188 -11.46 -1.94 -23.09
N LEU A 189 -11.73 -3.12 -22.51
CA LEU A 189 -11.68 -3.32 -21.06
C LEU A 189 -10.29 -3.00 -20.47
N LEU A 190 -9.20 -3.33 -21.17
CA LEU A 190 -7.87 -2.98 -20.69
C LEU A 190 -7.69 -1.46 -20.66
N GLN A 191 -8.26 -0.72 -21.60
CA GLN A 191 -8.24 0.75 -21.54
C GLN A 191 -9.05 1.29 -20.35
N ASP A 192 -10.21 0.70 -20.04
CA ASP A 192 -11.00 1.05 -18.85
C ASP A 192 -10.19 0.81 -17.57
N CYS A 193 -9.53 -0.35 -17.45
CA CYS A 193 -8.62 -0.65 -16.34
C CYS A 193 -7.51 0.40 -16.23
N GLY A 194 -6.92 0.81 -17.36
CA GLY A 194 -5.92 1.89 -17.41
C GLY A 194 -6.46 3.21 -16.88
N ARG A 195 -7.67 3.61 -17.27
CA ARG A 195 -8.33 4.83 -16.78
C ARG A 195 -8.61 4.76 -15.28
N ASP A 196 -9.05 3.63 -14.77
CA ASP A 196 -9.36 3.47 -13.34
C ASP A 196 -8.09 3.54 -12.48
N VAL A 197 -7.00 2.94 -12.94
CA VAL A 197 -5.68 3.08 -12.31
C VAL A 197 -5.20 4.54 -12.36
N GLN A 198 -5.36 5.23 -13.48
CA GLN A 198 -4.98 6.65 -13.58
C GLN A 198 -5.78 7.55 -12.63
N ARG A 199 -7.11 7.34 -12.53
CA ARG A 199 -7.97 8.09 -11.60
C ARG A 199 -7.57 7.88 -10.14
N ALA A 200 -7.11 6.69 -9.79
CA ALA A 200 -6.64 6.40 -8.43
C ALA A 200 -5.31 7.08 -8.08
N ALA A 201 -4.54 7.54 -9.09
CA ALA A 201 -3.26 8.20 -8.91
C ALA A 201 -3.35 9.70 -8.59
N VAL A 202 -4.51 10.34 -8.87
CA VAL A 202 -4.79 11.75 -8.61
C VAL A 202 -5.23 11.95 -7.15
#